data_AF-U9VT55-F1
#
_entry.id   AF-U9VT55-F1
#
_cell.length_a   1.000
_cell.length_b   1.000
_cell.length_c   1.000
_cell.angle_alpha   90.00
_cell.angle_beta   90.00
_cell.angle_gamma   90.00
#
_symmetry.space_group_name_H-M   'P 1'
#
loop_
_entity.id
_entity.type
_entity.pdbx_description
1 polymer ?
#
loop_
_entity_poly.entity_id
_entity_poly.type
_entity_poly.pdbx_seq_one_letter_code
_entity_poly.pdbx_strand_id
1 'polypeptide(L)'
;MKQATLPVLFSAALLFAASAPSQASVSDTVKSGPDINEISQRTTLLIVGLDNDGQAMGHGSGSLIARDGNTCVGVTNAHVVDVPDAQFVVRTSDRNLHRVTNVQAFANEDLAVVNFECQGNYEPITIATYQLSPGQAVYLSGWPGDGDPTGGLTRQFTSGSISTVLDQPVEGYQVGYTNITRSGMSGGQVLDDAGRLVAIHGIGTTEDARVVAQRLNVSVETAQVLAQKTGFNYGIPVTTFLGRASQAGLNFPYDVVFSTPQASASGAVTRPGDYTHQPDASDRVSFDDMLGDVNQLLDTFGRVRDIFRF
;
A
#
# COMPACT_ATOMS: atom_id res chain seq x y z
N MET A 1 32.80 -81.05 -4.03
CA MET A 1 32.81 -79.73 -3.38
C MET A 1 32.79 -78.66 -4.46
N LYS A 2 31.62 -78.08 -4.77
CA LYS A 2 31.49 -76.96 -5.72
C LYS A 2 31.06 -75.75 -4.90
N GLN A 3 31.92 -74.72 -4.83
CA GLN A 3 31.62 -73.44 -4.20
C GLN A 3 30.68 -72.65 -5.14
N ALA A 4 29.54 -72.22 -4.60
CA ALA A 4 28.64 -71.28 -5.26
C ALA A 4 28.92 -69.88 -4.71
N THR A 5 29.33 -68.97 -5.59
CA THR A 5 29.47 -67.54 -5.33
C THR A 5 28.10 -66.86 -5.47
N LEU A 6 27.61 -66.23 -4.40
CA LEU A 6 26.45 -65.32 -4.45
C LEU A 6 26.91 -63.94 -4.95
N PRO A 7 26.12 -63.24 -5.79
CA PRO A 7 26.39 -61.85 -6.14
C PRO A 7 25.90 -60.94 -5.02
N VAL A 8 26.75 -60.01 -4.59
CA VAL A 8 26.39 -58.91 -3.68
C VAL A 8 25.68 -57.85 -4.52
N LEU A 9 24.38 -57.65 -4.30
CA LEU A 9 23.61 -56.52 -4.84
C LEU A 9 23.90 -55.29 -3.99
N PHE A 10 24.61 -54.30 -4.56
CA PHE A 10 24.71 -52.95 -4.00
C PHE A 10 23.38 -52.22 -4.24
N SER A 11 22.55 -52.11 -3.20
CA SER A 11 21.42 -51.17 -3.21
C SER A 11 21.96 -49.75 -3.03
N ALA A 12 21.97 -48.98 -4.11
CA ALA A 12 22.18 -47.54 -4.05
C ALA A 12 20.94 -46.89 -3.43
N ALA A 13 21.03 -46.45 -2.17
CA ALA A 13 20.02 -45.60 -1.56
C ALA A 13 20.15 -44.19 -2.16
N LEU A 14 19.22 -43.84 -3.06
CA LEU A 14 19.03 -42.45 -3.47
C LEU A 14 18.42 -41.68 -2.29
N LEU A 15 19.26 -40.92 -1.58
CA LEU A 15 18.83 -39.90 -0.65
C LEU A 15 18.26 -38.72 -1.45
N PHE A 16 16.94 -38.67 -1.58
CA PHE A 16 16.27 -37.43 -1.96
C PHE A 16 16.40 -36.46 -0.79
N ALA A 17 17.36 -35.54 -0.89
CA ALA A 17 17.38 -34.36 -0.04
C ALA A 17 16.17 -33.51 -0.43
N ALA A 18 15.07 -33.65 0.31
CA ALA A 18 13.98 -32.70 0.25
C ALA A 18 14.52 -31.36 0.77
N SER A 19 14.83 -30.44 -0.14
CA SER A 19 15.05 -29.05 0.22
C SER A 19 13.74 -28.54 0.82
N ALA A 20 13.72 -28.38 2.15
CA ALA A 20 12.64 -27.67 2.81
C ALA A 20 12.54 -26.28 2.17
N PRO A 21 11.32 -25.76 1.91
CA PRO A 21 11.18 -24.40 1.45
C PRO A 21 11.87 -23.49 2.47
N SER A 22 12.81 -22.67 2.00
CA SER A 22 13.39 -21.59 2.78
C SER A 22 12.23 -20.77 3.31
N GLN A 23 11.95 -20.87 4.61
CA GLN A 23 10.98 -19.99 5.25
C GLN A 23 11.48 -18.56 5.02
N ALA A 24 10.74 -17.80 4.21
CA ALA A 24 10.99 -16.38 4.06
C ALA A 24 10.93 -15.78 5.47
N SER A 25 12.06 -15.33 5.98
CA SER A 25 12.16 -14.73 7.31
C SER A 25 11.61 -13.31 7.23
N VAL A 26 10.30 -13.14 7.39
CA VAL A 26 9.73 -11.81 7.64
C VAL A 26 9.92 -11.52 9.13
N SER A 27 10.76 -10.52 9.40
CA SER A 27 11.15 -10.14 10.75
C SER A 27 9.98 -9.43 11.43
N ASP A 28 9.20 -10.17 12.22
CA ASP A 28 8.17 -9.65 13.15
C ASP A 28 8.77 -8.86 14.33
N THR A 29 9.99 -8.34 14.18
CA THR A 29 10.68 -7.59 15.23
C THR A 29 10.43 -6.11 15.06
N VAL A 30 10.30 -5.40 16.17
CA VAL A 30 10.26 -3.94 16.17
C VAL A 30 11.50 -3.36 15.47
N LYS A 31 11.29 -2.43 14.55
CA LYS A 31 12.28 -1.77 13.69
C LYS A 31 12.49 -0.31 14.09
N SER A 32 13.57 0.29 13.58
CA SER A 32 13.77 1.74 13.72
C SER A 32 12.85 2.51 12.78
N GLY A 33 12.55 3.77 13.10
CA GLY A 33 11.79 4.66 12.20
C GLY A 33 12.38 4.76 10.78
N PRO A 34 13.70 4.93 10.62
CA PRO A 34 14.37 4.85 9.32
C PRO A 34 14.11 3.56 8.55
N ASP A 35 14.23 2.38 9.18
CA ASP A 35 13.97 1.09 8.53
C ASP A 35 12.52 0.98 8.06
N ILE A 36 11.56 1.46 8.87
CA ILE A 36 10.14 1.47 8.53
C ILE A 36 9.89 2.41 7.34
N ASN A 37 10.55 3.56 7.30
CA ASN A 37 10.44 4.48 6.17
C ASN A 37 11.02 3.86 4.89
N GLU A 38 12.14 3.15 4.94
CA GLU A 38 12.70 2.43 3.78
C GLU A 38 11.74 1.35 3.25
N ILE A 39 11.04 0.64 4.15
CA ILE A 39 9.96 -0.29 3.76
C ILE A 39 8.82 0.47 3.08
N SER A 40 8.35 1.56 3.68
CA SER A 40 7.24 2.35 3.13
C SER A 40 7.59 2.99 1.79
N GLN A 41 8.83 3.46 1.60
CA GLN A 41 9.27 4.13 0.38
C GLN A 41 9.22 3.17 -0.81
N ARG A 42 9.59 1.91 -0.61
CA ARG A 42 9.56 0.86 -1.64
C ARG A 42 8.16 0.43 -2.05
N THR A 43 7.18 0.61 -1.17
CA THR A 43 5.85 0.02 -1.32
C THR A 43 4.73 1.07 -1.47
N THR A 44 5.00 2.35 -1.22
CA THR A 44 4.02 3.44 -1.35
C THR A 44 3.88 3.82 -2.81
N LEU A 45 2.67 3.68 -3.32
CA LEU A 45 2.31 4.02 -4.68
C LEU A 45 1.82 5.47 -4.75
N LEU A 46 2.20 6.19 -5.80
CA LEU A 46 1.51 7.41 -6.22
C LEU A 46 0.55 7.02 -7.34
N ILE A 47 -0.74 7.28 -7.17
CA ILE A 47 -1.79 6.96 -8.14
C ILE A 47 -2.29 8.27 -8.73
N VAL A 48 -2.23 8.41 -10.05
CA VAL A 48 -2.62 9.65 -10.74
C VAL A 48 -3.73 9.34 -11.73
N GLY A 49 -4.81 10.11 -11.65
CA GLY A 49 -5.87 10.11 -12.65
C GLY A 49 -5.53 11.09 -13.76
N LEU A 50 -5.70 10.67 -15.01
CA LEU A 50 -5.38 11.41 -16.22
C LEU A 50 -6.60 11.51 -17.12
N ASP A 51 -6.83 12.66 -17.74
CA ASP A 51 -7.83 12.76 -18.80
C ASP A 51 -7.32 12.13 -20.12
N ASN A 52 -8.15 12.22 -21.17
CA ASN A 52 -7.81 11.68 -22.48
C ASN A 52 -6.64 12.38 -23.18
N ASP A 53 -6.29 13.60 -22.75
CA ASP A 53 -5.17 14.39 -23.27
C ASP A 53 -3.92 14.23 -22.39
N GLY A 54 -3.94 13.30 -21.43
CA GLY A 54 -2.82 13.02 -20.53
C GLY A 54 -2.63 14.06 -19.42
N GLN A 55 -3.60 14.94 -19.17
CA GLN A 55 -3.52 15.93 -18.10
C GLN A 55 -3.96 15.33 -16.76
N ALA A 56 -3.24 15.69 -15.69
CA ALA A 56 -3.57 15.22 -14.34
C ALA A 56 -4.91 15.80 -13.86
N MET A 57 -5.86 14.91 -13.55
CA MET A 57 -7.18 15.25 -12.98
C MET A 57 -7.18 15.19 -11.45
N GLY A 58 -6.17 14.54 -10.86
CA GLY A 58 -6.05 14.34 -9.43
C GLY A 58 -5.04 13.24 -9.13
N HIS A 59 -4.68 13.10 -7.86
CA HIS A 59 -3.85 12.00 -7.41
C HIS A 59 -4.22 11.57 -5.99
N GLY A 60 -3.75 10.39 -5.65
CA GLY A 60 -3.76 9.85 -4.31
C GLY A 60 -2.59 8.92 -4.10
N SER A 61 -2.64 8.20 -2.99
CA SER A 61 -1.63 7.23 -2.58
C SER A 61 -2.16 5.81 -2.66
N GLY A 62 -1.26 4.82 -2.54
CA GLY A 62 -1.63 3.42 -2.46
C GLY A 62 -0.54 2.59 -1.78
N SER A 63 -0.83 1.31 -1.54
CA SER A 63 0.14 0.33 -1.03
C SER A 63 0.26 -0.84 -1.98
N LEU A 64 1.48 -1.20 -2.40
CA LEU A 64 1.74 -2.45 -3.10
C LEU A 64 1.59 -3.63 -2.14
N ILE A 65 0.57 -4.46 -2.34
CA ILE A 65 0.16 -5.50 -1.36
C ILE A 65 0.24 -6.94 -1.87
N ALA A 66 0.33 -7.14 -3.18
CA ALA A 66 0.59 -8.45 -3.74
C ALA A 66 1.25 -8.34 -5.11
N ARG A 67 1.81 -9.47 -5.53
CA ARG A 67 2.29 -9.68 -6.89
C ARG A 67 2.00 -11.11 -7.32
N ASP A 68 1.31 -11.26 -8.44
CA ASP A 68 1.04 -12.54 -9.07
C ASP A 68 1.68 -12.57 -10.46
N GLY A 69 2.81 -13.26 -10.58
CA GLY A 69 3.64 -13.22 -11.79
C GLY A 69 4.10 -11.79 -12.14
N ASN A 70 3.60 -11.27 -13.27
CA ASN A 70 3.88 -9.91 -13.75
C ASN A 70 2.78 -8.90 -13.40
N THR A 71 1.79 -9.29 -12.59
CA THR A 71 0.73 -8.39 -12.13
C THR A 71 1.02 -7.94 -10.71
N CYS A 72 1.27 -6.65 -10.53
CA CYS A 72 1.32 -6.01 -9.23
C CYS A 72 -0.08 -5.54 -8.82
N VAL A 73 -0.35 -5.62 -7.52
CA VAL A 73 -1.65 -5.30 -6.94
C VAL A 73 -1.46 -4.23 -5.88
N GLY A 74 -2.09 -3.08 -6.10
CA GLY A 74 -2.18 -1.99 -5.16
C GLY A 74 -3.53 -1.95 -4.46
N VAL A 75 -3.55 -1.52 -3.20
CA VAL A 75 -4.78 -1.08 -2.50
C VAL A 75 -4.74 0.43 -2.28
N THR A 76 -5.89 1.07 -2.42
CA THR A 76 -6.10 2.51 -2.21
C THR A 76 -7.54 2.76 -1.73
N ASN A 77 -7.94 4.03 -1.56
CA ASN A 77 -9.34 4.38 -1.35
C ASN A 77 -10.14 4.41 -2.65
N ALA A 78 -11.45 4.17 -2.58
CA ALA A 78 -12.32 4.22 -3.75
C ALA A 78 -12.35 5.63 -4.35
N HIS A 79 -12.43 6.68 -3.53
CA HIS A 79 -12.48 8.05 -4.01
C HIS A 79 -11.20 8.52 -4.73
N VAL A 80 -10.06 7.83 -4.56
CA VAL A 80 -8.82 8.13 -5.32
C VAL A 80 -8.98 7.71 -6.78
N VAL A 81 -9.79 6.69 -7.04
CA VAL A 81 -10.00 6.10 -8.36
C VAL A 81 -11.43 6.31 -8.90
N ASP A 82 -12.25 7.07 -8.19
CA ASP A 82 -13.60 7.47 -8.60
C ASP A 82 -13.56 8.85 -9.31
N VAL A 83 -12.84 8.89 -10.42
CA VAL A 83 -12.72 10.08 -11.26
C VAL A 83 -13.32 9.77 -12.64
N PRO A 84 -14.46 10.37 -12.99
CA PRO A 84 -15.11 10.13 -14.29
C PRO A 84 -14.16 10.39 -15.46
N ASP A 85 -14.19 9.48 -16.44
CA ASP A 85 -13.39 9.53 -17.67
C ASP A 85 -11.86 9.49 -17.48
N ALA A 86 -11.38 9.28 -16.25
CA ALA A 86 -9.95 9.21 -15.97
C ALA A 86 -9.34 7.84 -16.33
N GLN A 87 -8.14 7.87 -16.88
CA GLN A 87 -7.22 6.75 -16.93
C GLN A 87 -6.26 6.84 -15.76
N PHE A 88 -5.94 5.72 -15.11
CA PHE A 88 -5.04 5.73 -13.96
C PHE A 88 -3.66 5.23 -14.32
N VAL A 89 -2.65 5.90 -13.77
CA VAL A 89 -1.25 5.45 -13.76
C VAL A 89 -0.76 5.35 -12.32
N VAL A 90 0.15 4.40 -12.10
CA VAL A 90 0.84 4.19 -10.83
C VAL A 90 2.31 4.51 -11.02
N ARG A 91 2.87 5.37 -10.17
CA ARG A 91 4.32 5.51 -10.03
C ARG A 91 4.82 4.67 -8.86
N THR A 92 5.80 3.80 -9.13
CA THR A 92 6.48 2.98 -8.12
C THR A 92 7.75 3.64 -7.60
N SER A 93 8.39 3.07 -6.57
CA SER A 93 9.56 3.64 -5.88
C SER A 93 10.81 3.75 -6.76
N ASP A 94 10.91 2.90 -7.78
CA ASP A 94 11.94 2.97 -8.83
C ASP A 94 11.68 4.08 -9.86
N ARG A 95 10.61 4.86 -9.66
CA ARG A 95 10.16 5.99 -10.48
C ARG A 95 9.52 5.59 -11.81
N ASN A 96 9.32 4.29 -12.04
CA ASN A 96 8.62 3.82 -13.24
C ASN A 96 7.11 4.11 -13.15
N LEU A 97 6.53 4.46 -14.29
CA LEU A 97 5.09 4.64 -14.46
C LEU A 97 4.49 3.39 -15.08
N HIS A 98 3.40 2.92 -14.47
CA HIS A 98 2.67 1.74 -14.91
C HIS A 98 1.23 2.12 -15.17
N ARG A 99 0.68 1.73 -16.32
CA ARG A 99 -0.74 1.91 -16.60
C ARG A 99 -1.55 0.95 -15.73
N VAL A 100 -2.57 1.46 -15.08
CA VAL A 100 -3.53 0.62 -14.37
C VAL A 100 -4.35 -0.16 -15.41
N THR A 101 -4.35 -1.48 -15.29
CA THR A 101 -5.04 -2.41 -16.19
C THR A 101 -6.42 -2.78 -15.69
N ASN A 102 -6.64 -2.73 -14.38
CA ASN A 102 -7.92 -3.00 -13.75
C ASN A 102 -8.10 -2.17 -12.48
N VAL A 103 -9.29 -1.61 -12.29
CA VAL A 103 -9.73 -0.96 -11.05
C VAL A 103 -10.94 -1.72 -10.55
N GLN A 104 -10.93 -2.08 -9.27
CA GLN A 104 -12.07 -2.69 -8.59
C GLN A 104 -12.34 -1.97 -7.27
N ALA A 105 -13.34 -1.09 -7.27
CA ALA A 105 -13.85 -0.45 -6.06
C ALA A 105 -14.83 -1.36 -5.31
N PHE A 106 -14.84 -1.28 -3.98
CA PHE A 106 -15.81 -1.98 -3.14
C PHE A 106 -17.01 -1.07 -2.85
N ALA A 107 -18.20 -1.65 -2.73
CA ALA A 107 -19.45 -0.87 -2.73
C ALA A 107 -19.79 -0.16 -1.41
N ASN A 108 -19.31 -0.66 -0.26
CA ASN A 108 -19.71 -0.17 1.07
C ASN A 108 -18.52 0.33 1.91
N GLU A 109 -17.34 0.36 1.31
CA GLU A 109 -16.14 0.85 1.94
C GLU A 109 -15.42 1.69 0.93
N ASP A 110 -14.81 2.77 1.40
CA ASP A 110 -13.97 3.63 0.59
C ASP A 110 -12.62 2.94 0.32
N LEU A 111 -12.65 1.81 -0.38
CA LEU A 111 -11.53 0.95 -0.72
C LEU A 111 -11.61 0.57 -2.21
N ALA A 112 -10.44 0.49 -2.84
CA ALA A 112 -10.31 -0.06 -4.18
C ALA A 112 -9.00 -0.83 -4.34
N VAL A 113 -9.01 -1.77 -5.29
CA VAL A 113 -7.83 -2.47 -5.78
C VAL A 113 -7.48 -1.98 -7.17
N VAL A 114 -6.20 -1.70 -7.38
CA VAL A 114 -5.64 -1.35 -8.70
C VAL A 114 -4.63 -2.41 -9.11
N ASN A 115 -4.76 -2.93 -10.33
CA ASN A 115 -3.79 -3.85 -10.90
C ASN A 115 -2.99 -3.13 -11.98
N PHE A 116 -1.70 -3.43 -12.07
CA PHE A 116 -0.83 -2.94 -13.13
C PHE A 116 0.22 -3.99 -13.46
N GLU A 117 0.72 -3.96 -14.69
CA GLU A 117 1.83 -4.83 -15.07
C GLU A 117 3.12 -4.30 -14.46
N CYS A 118 3.94 -5.18 -13.91
CA CYS A 118 5.20 -4.82 -13.28
C CYS A 118 6.27 -5.87 -13.60
N GLN A 119 7.35 -5.44 -14.25
CA GLN A 119 8.51 -6.28 -14.56
C GLN A 119 9.69 -5.81 -13.70
N GLY A 120 10.18 -6.65 -12.80
CA GLY A 120 11.22 -6.28 -11.85
C GLY A 120 11.16 -7.11 -10.58
N ASN A 121 11.84 -6.67 -9.52
CA ASN A 121 11.77 -7.27 -8.19
C ASN A 121 11.00 -6.35 -7.23
N TYR A 122 9.70 -6.20 -7.47
CA TYR A 122 8.80 -5.54 -6.53
C TYR A 122 8.45 -6.53 -5.41
N GLU A 123 8.79 -6.15 -4.18
CA GLU A 123 8.44 -6.86 -2.96
C GLU A 123 7.20 -6.18 -2.35
N PRO A 124 6.04 -6.85 -2.33
CA PRO A 124 4.85 -6.30 -1.69
C PRO A 124 5.03 -6.16 -0.19
N ILE A 125 4.28 -5.23 0.42
CA ILE A 125 4.31 -5.05 1.86
C ILE A 125 3.63 -6.21 2.59
N THR A 126 4.22 -6.67 3.69
CA THR A 126 3.57 -7.59 4.62
C THR A 126 2.34 -6.92 5.25
N ILE A 127 1.25 -7.66 5.35
CA ILE A 127 -0.02 -7.23 5.96
C ILE A 127 -0.14 -7.86 7.33
N ALA A 128 -0.43 -7.06 8.37
CA ALA A 128 -0.59 -7.56 9.72
C ALA A 128 -2.05 -7.49 10.20
N THR A 129 -2.57 -8.61 10.68
CA THR A 129 -3.97 -8.80 11.09
C THR A 129 -4.03 -9.20 12.56
N TYR A 130 -3.81 -8.23 13.44
CA TYR A 130 -4.01 -8.37 14.89
C TYR A 130 -4.90 -7.24 15.41
N GLN A 131 -5.35 -7.35 16.66
CA GLN A 131 -6.23 -6.35 17.25
C GLN A 131 -5.50 -5.01 17.41
N LEU A 132 -6.02 -3.99 16.72
CA LEU A 132 -5.58 -2.62 16.87
C LEU A 132 -6.17 -2.01 18.14
N SER A 133 -5.37 -1.24 18.87
CA SER A 133 -5.76 -0.64 20.15
C SER A 133 -5.10 0.72 20.38
N PRO A 134 -5.78 1.66 21.09
CA PRO A 134 -5.18 2.93 21.46
C PRO A 134 -3.81 2.78 22.14
N GLY A 135 -2.89 3.68 21.81
CA GLY A 135 -1.51 3.70 22.32
C GLY A 135 -0.49 2.92 21.48
N GLN A 136 -0.92 2.05 20.56
CA GLN A 136 -0.02 1.40 19.61
C GLN A 136 0.62 2.45 18.68
N ALA A 137 1.94 2.35 18.50
CA ALA A 137 2.66 3.21 17.56
C ALA A 137 2.28 2.85 16.12
N VAL A 138 2.08 3.88 15.30
CA VAL A 138 1.82 3.72 13.87
C VAL A 138 2.58 4.76 13.06
N TYR A 139 2.99 4.36 11.87
CA TYR A 139 3.68 5.21 10.90
C TYR A 139 2.83 5.36 9.66
N LEU A 140 2.86 6.52 9.03
CA LEU A 140 2.03 6.81 7.86
C LEU A 140 2.92 7.28 6.72
N SER A 141 2.71 6.71 5.52
CA SER A 141 3.42 7.11 4.30
C SER A 141 2.44 7.38 3.17
N GLY A 142 2.59 8.52 2.50
CA GLY A 142 1.71 8.94 1.40
C GLY A 142 2.23 10.15 0.64
N TRP A 143 1.52 10.51 -0.43
CA TRP A 143 1.85 11.57 -1.37
C TRP A 143 0.93 12.78 -1.17
N PRO A 144 1.34 13.79 -0.39
CA PRO A 144 0.57 15.01 -0.22
C PRO A 144 0.52 15.84 -1.51
N GLY A 145 -0.63 16.48 -1.76
CA GLY A 145 -0.88 17.26 -2.96
C GLY A 145 -0.55 18.74 -2.86
N ASP A 146 -0.27 19.26 -1.66
CA ASP A 146 0.38 20.55 -1.51
C ASP A 146 1.84 20.38 -1.91
N GLY A 147 2.11 20.62 -3.20
CA GLY A 147 3.41 20.40 -3.79
C GLY A 147 4.57 21.02 -2.99
N ASP A 148 5.77 20.52 -3.24
CA ASP A 148 6.98 21.07 -2.66
C ASP A 148 7.31 22.47 -3.23
N PRO A 149 8.30 23.19 -2.68
CA PRO A 149 8.66 24.53 -3.17
C PRO A 149 9.06 24.61 -4.65
N THR A 150 9.27 23.47 -5.31
CA THR A 150 9.58 23.37 -6.75
C THR A 150 8.35 23.09 -7.61
N GLY A 151 7.17 22.94 -6.99
CA GLY A 151 5.92 22.61 -7.67
C GLY A 151 5.73 21.11 -7.92
N GLY A 152 6.60 20.25 -7.38
CA GLY A 152 6.51 18.79 -7.48
C GLY A 152 5.76 18.14 -6.31
N LEU A 153 5.58 16.82 -6.32
CA LEU A 153 5.10 16.07 -5.15
C LEU A 153 6.29 15.53 -4.34
N THR A 154 6.21 15.63 -3.02
CA THR A 154 7.17 14.99 -2.12
C THR A 154 6.46 14.03 -1.17
N ARG A 155 6.79 12.73 -1.22
CA ARG A 155 6.26 11.72 -0.30
C ARG A 155 6.56 12.13 1.15
N GLN A 156 5.56 12.03 2.01
CA GLN A 156 5.69 12.28 3.44
C GLN A 156 5.62 10.99 4.23
N PHE A 157 6.44 10.92 5.28
CA PHE A 157 6.44 9.88 6.29
C PHE A 157 6.27 10.53 7.66
N THR A 158 5.26 10.11 8.41
CA THR A 158 4.97 10.66 9.75
C THR A 158 4.77 9.54 10.75
N SER A 159 5.16 9.78 12.00
CA SER A 159 4.95 8.85 13.11
C SER A 159 3.85 9.36 14.03
N GLY A 160 3.12 8.45 14.65
CA GLY A 160 2.04 8.75 15.59
C GLY A 160 1.63 7.51 16.37
N SER A 161 0.41 7.54 16.88
CA SER A 161 -0.17 6.41 17.61
C SER A 161 -1.67 6.33 17.36
N ILE A 162 -2.21 5.12 17.49
CA ILE A 162 -3.65 4.89 17.50
C ILE A 162 -4.24 5.64 18.68
N SER A 163 -5.21 6.49 18.42
CA SER A 163 -5.93 7.27 19.42
C SER A 163 -7.29 6.67 19.75
N THR A 164 -7.95 6.07 18.75
CA THR A 164 -9.27 5.49 18.90
C THR A 164 -9.51 4.37 17.91
N VAL A 165 -10.39 3.44 18.26
CA VAL A 165 -10.96 2.43 17.37
C VAL A 165 -12.46 2.50 17.56
N LEU A 166 -13.19 2.82 16.50
CA LEU A 166 -14.65 2.96 16.54
C LEU A 166 -15.31 1.59 16.71
N ASP A 167 -16.29 1.50 17.61
CA ASP A 167 -17.12 0.31 17.77
C ASP A 167 -17.94 0.01 16.50
N GLN A 168 -18.33 1.07 15.78
CA GLN A 168 -19.07 1.00 14.52
C GLN A 168 -18.29 1.78 13.45
N PRO A 169 -17.74 1.10 12.43
CA PRO A 169 -17.11 1.77 11.29
C PRO A 169 -18.10 2.64 10.52
N VAL A 170 -17.59 3.70 9.89
CA VAL A 170 -18.34 4.56 8.96
C VAL A 170 -17.72 4.37 7.57
N GLU A 171 -18.42 3.73 6.63
CA GLU A 171 -17.89 3.35 5.31
C GLU A 171 -16.51 2.66 5.37
N GLY A 172 -16.32 1.80 6.38
CA GLY A 172 -15.07 1.07 6.65
C GLY A 172 -14.06 1.84 7.51
N TYR A 173 -14.17 3.16 7.66
CA TYR A 173 -13.29 3.93 8.52
C TYR A 173 -13.52 3.57 9.99
N GLN A 174 -12.47 3.09 10.65
CA GLN A 174 -12.59 2.56 12.01
C GLN A 174 -11.47 3.03 12.94
N VAL A 175 -10.25 3.19 12.45
CA VAL A 175 -9.08 3.43 13.31
C VAL A 175 -8.64 4.88 13.16
N GLY A 176 -8.65 5.60 14.29
CA GLY A 176 -8.21 6.99 14.37
C GLY A 176 -6.80 7.10 14.95
N TYR A 177 -5.95 7.96 14.38
CA TYR A 177 -4.54 8.13 14.81
C TYR A 177 -4.06 9.58 14.72
N THR A 178 -2.94 9.85 15.40
CA THR A 178 -2.36 11.19 15.59
C THR A 178 -1.39 11.64 14.50
N ASN A 179 -1.05 10.78 13.54
CA ASN A 179 -0.09 11.10 12.46
C ASN A 179 -0.51 12.39 11.74
N ILE A 180 0.44 13.26 11.40
CA ILE A 180 0.12 14.43 10.56
C ILE A 180 -0.13 13.93 9.13
N THR A 181 -1.22 14.38 8.50
CA THR A 181 -1.55 14.07 7.11
C THR A 181 -2.02 15.32 6.37
N ARG A 182 -2.08 15.21 5.03
CA ARG A 182 -2.49 16.27 4.12
C ARG A 182 -3.32 15.68 2.99
N SER A 183 -4.08 16.54 2.30
CA SER A 183 -4.80 16.14 1.08
C SER A 183 -3.86 15.47 0.07
N GLY A 184 -4.32 14.45 -0.65
CA GLY A 184 -3.50 13.62 -1.55
C GLY A 184 -2.92 12.35 -0.89
N MET A 185 -2.78 12.33 0.44
CA MET A 185 -2.25 11.14 1.13
C MET A 185 -3.25 9.98 1.24
N SER A 186 -4.53 10.19 0.88
CA SER A 186 -5.57 9.16 0.88
C SER A 186 -5.15 7.94 0.06
N GLY A 187 -5.41 6.75 0.58
CA GLY A 187 -4.92 5.45 0.11
C GLY A 187 -3.53 5.08 0.63
N GLY A 188 -2.87 5.99 1.36
CA GLY A 188 -1.54 5.81 1.92
C GLY A 188 -1.47 4.74 3.00
N GLN A 189 -0.25 4.29 3.28
CA GLN A 189 0.00 3.18 4.19
C GLN A 189 -0.08 3.63 5.63
N VAL A 190 -0.71 2.84 6.50
CA VAL A 190 -0.56 2.93 7.95
C VAL A 190 0.13 1.67 8.42
N LEU A 191 1.32 1.82 9.00
CA LEU A 191 2.26 0.75 9.32
C LEU A 191 2.43 0.58 10.83
N ASP A 192 2.63 -0.64 11.28
CA ASP A 192 3.08 -0.93 12.64
C ASP A 192 4.59 -0.70 12.83
N ASP A 193 5.08 -0.99 14.03
CA ASP A 193 6.48 -0.85 14.42
C ASP A 193 7.41 -1.94 13.85
N ALA A 194 6.90 -2.88 13.07
CA ALA A 194 7.69 -3.77 12.21
C ALA A 194 7.63 -3.36 10.72
N GLY A 195 6.96 -2.25 10.38
CA GLY A 195 6.80 -1.77 9.01
C GLY A 195 5.77 -2.56 8.20
N ARG A 196 4.80 -3.20 8.85
CA ARG A 196 3.76 -4.02 8.22
C ARG A 196 2.46 -3.23 8.11
N LEU A 197 1.73 -3.40 7.02
CA LEU A 197 0.48 -2.66 6.75
C LEU A 197 -0.62 -3.12 7.71
N VAL A 198 -1.19 -2.18 8.46
CA VAL A 198 -2.29 -2.41 9.42
C VAL A 198 -3.57 -1.66 9.09
N ALA A 199 -3.48 -0.54 8.36
CA ALA A 199 -4.65 0.19 7.85
C ALA A 199 -4.31 0.98 6.57
N ILE A 200 -5.35 1.40 5.85
CA ILE A 200 -5.30 2.26 4.68
C ILE A 200 -5.79 3.66 5.11
N HIS A 201 -4.95 4.69 5.03
CA HIS A 201 -5.33 6.06 5.35
C HIS A 201 -6.36 6.59 4.35
N GLY A 202 -7.33 7.40 4.77
CA GLY A 202 -8.24 8.04 3.81
C GLY A 202 -8.89 9.37 4.21
N ILE A 203 -9.04 9.69 5.50
CA ILE A 203 -9.62 10.96 5.96
C ILE A 203 -8.64 11.72 6.84
N GLY A 204 -8.42 12.99 6.50
CA GLY A 204 -7.61 13.95 7.25
C GLY A 204 -8.34 14.62 8.43
N THR A 205 -7.60 15.01 9.47
CA THR A 205 -8.07 15.70 10.69
C THR A 205 -8.90 16.96 10.46
N THR A 206 -8.67 17.68 9.36
CA THR A 206 -9.28 19.00 9.12
C THR A 206 -10.19 19.03 7.89
N GLU A 207 -10.67 17.88 7.43
CA GLU A 207 -11.60 17.84 6.30
C GLU A 207 -12.97 18.42 6.67
N ASP A 208 -13.62 19.09 5.72
CA ASP A 208 -14.98 19.56 5.91
C ASP A 208 -15.93 18.36 5.97
N ALA A 209 -16.69 18.24 7.05
CA ALA A 209 -17.66 17.15 7.23
C ALA A 209 -18.68 17.06 6.08
N ARG A 210 -18.99 18.17 5.40
CA ARG A 210 -19.85 18.18 4.20
C ARG A 210 -19.18 17.50 3.01
N VAL A 211 -17.88 17.71 2.83
CA VAL A 211 -17.09 17.06 1.78
C VAL A 211 -16.99 15.57 2.06
N VAL A 212 -16.71 15.19 3.32
CA VAL A 212 -16.67 13.78 3.72
C VAL A 212 -18.05 13.13 3.57
N ALA A 213 -19.13 13.79 3.99
CA ALA A 213 -20.50 13.29 3.84
C ALA A 213 -20.85 13.01 2.38
N GLN A 214 -20.52 13.94 1.48
CA GLN A 214 -20.76 13.77 0.04
C GLN A 214 -19.92 12.62 -0.53
N ARG A 215 -18.64 12.54 -0.20
CA ARG A 215 -17.71 11.50 -0.67
C ARG A 215 -18.15 10.10 -0.25
N LEU A 216 -18.57 9.97 1.00
CA LEU A 216 -18.99 8.71 1.60
C LEU A 216 -20.47 8.38 1.39
N ASN A 217 -21.23 9.30 0.78
CA ASN A 217 -22.69 9.19 0.65
C ASN A 217 -23.41 8.92 2.00
N VAL A 218 -22.97 9.62 3.06
CA VAL A 218 -23.55 9.55 4.40
C VAL A 218 -24.11 10.91 4.83
N SER A 219 -24.84 10.97 5.95
CA SER A 219 -25.29 12.25 6.50
C SER A 219 -24.10 13.07 7.04
N VAL A 220 -24.27 14.40 7.06
CA VAL A 220 -23.26 15.32 7.64
C VAL A 220 -23.05 15.00 9.13
N GLU A 221 -24.08 14.60 9.85
CA GLU A 221 -24.01 14.18 11.25
C GLU A 221 -23.11 12.96 11.44
N THR A 222 -23.20 11.98 10.54
CA THR A 222 -22.33 10.80 10.53
C THR A 222 -20.90 11.19 10.18
N ALA A 223 -20.69 12.01 9.15
CA ALA A 223 -19.36 12.46 8.73
C ALA A 223 -18.64 13.32 9.80
N GLN A 224 -19.38 14.03 10.66
CA GLN A 224 -18.80 14.80 11.78
C GLN A 224 -18.04 13.92 12.78
N VAL A 225 -18.37 12.62 12.88
CA VAL A 225 -17.62 11.66 13.71
C VAL A 225 -16.18 11.51 13.22
N LEU A 226 -15.95 11.72 11.91
CA LEU A 226 -14.64 11.55 11.27
C LEU A 226 -13.87 12.88 11.12
N ALA A 227 -14.54 13.96 10.70
CA ALA A 227 -13.83 15.11 10.08
C ALA A 227 -13.68 16.37 10.94
N GLN A 228 -14.55 16.60 11.95
CA GLN A 228 -14.58 17.89 12.68
C GLN A 228 -14.56 17.78 14.20
N LYS A 229 -14.92 16.62 14.78
CA LYS A 229 -15.08 16.50 16.24
C LYS A 229 -13.89 15.87 16.96
N THR A 230 -13.04 15.14 16.27
CA THR A 230 -12.07 14.25 16.92
C THR A 230 -10.64 14.75 16.86
N GLY A 231 -10.29 15.61 15.90
CA GLY A 231 -8.90 16.02 15.71
C GLY A 231 -8.00 14.91 15.16
N PHE A 232 -8.56 13.75 14.76
CA PHE A 232 -7.82 12.57 14.34
C PHE A 232 -7.99 12.29 12.84
N ASN A 233 -6.98 11.64 12.28
CA ASN A 233 -7.04 11.06 10.94
C ASN A 233 -7.62 9.67 11.05
N TYR A 234 -8.36 9.23 10.03
CA TYR A 234 -8.98 7.91 10.02
C TYR A 234 -8.48 7.05 8.86
N GLY A 235 -8.34 5.76 9.16
CA GLY A 235 -8.07 4.71 8.19
C GLY A 235 -9.01 3.53 8.31
N ILE A 236 -9.00 2.72 7.26
CA ILE A 236 -9.74 1.47 7.13
C ILE A 236 -8.79 0.32 7.47
N PRO A 237 -9.09 -0.53 8.47
CA PRO A 237 -8.24 -1.67 8.81
C PRO A 237 -8.01 -2.62 7.63
N VAL A 238 -6.82 -3.21 7.56
CA VAL A 238 -6.52 -4.24 6.54
C VAL A 238 -7.41 -5.47 6.66
N THR A 239 -7.95 -5.76 7.84
CA THR A 239 -8.93 -6.84 8.04
C THR A 239 -10.23 -6.60 7.28
N THR A 240 -10.69 -5.35 7.21
CA THR A 240 -11.83 -4.94 6.37
C THR A 240 -11.52 -5.19 4.90
N PHE A 241 -10.34 -4.74 4.44
CA PHE A 241 -9.88 -4.97 3.07
C PHE A 241 -9.83 -6.48 2.73
N LEU A 242 -9.17 -7.30 3.53
CA LEU A 242 -9.04 -8.74 3.28
C LEU A 242 -10.41 -9.44 3.25
N GLY A 243 -11.33 -9.02 4.12
CA GLY A 243 -12.72 -9.50 4.09
C GLY A 243 -13.43 -9.18 2.77
N ARG A 244 -13.27 -7.96 2.26
CA ARG A 244 -13.86 -7.54 0.97
C ARG A 244 -13.18 -8.19 -0.23
N ALA A 245 -11.86 -8.29 -0.23
CA ALA A 245 -11.09 -8.99 -1.24
C ALA A 245 -11.55 -10.46 -1.36
N SER A 246 -11.68 -11.15 -0.22
CA SER A 246 -12.17 -12.53 -0.18
C SER A 246 -13.60 -12.66 -0.71
N GLN A 247 -14.53 -11.80 -0.29
CA GLN A 247 -15.91 -11.80 -0.77
C GLN A 247 -16.03 -11.54 -2.28
N ALA A 248 -15.15 -10.71 -2.81
CA ALA A 248 -15.09 -10.41 -4.24
C ALA A 248 -14.29 -11.44 -5.06
N GLY A 249 -13.77 -12.50 -4.44
CA GLY A 249 -13.00 -13.54 -5.12
C GLY A 249 -11.59 -13.12 -5.55
N LEU A 250 -11.03 -12.07 -4.94
CA LEU A 250 -9.66 -11.61 -5.19
C LEU A 250 -8.67 -12.49 -4.42
N ASN A 251 -8.13 -13.51 -5.10
CA ASN A 251 -7.23 -14.50 -4.52
C ASN A 251 -5.77 -14.23 -4.92
N PHE A 252 -5.21 -13.11 -4.49
CA PHE A 252 -3.79 -12.80 -4.71
C PHE A 252 -2.90 -13.39 -3.60
N PRO A 253 -1.59 -13.61 -3.86
CA PRO A 253 -0.66 -14.13 -2.87
C PRO A 253 -0.23 -13.03 -1.89
N TYR A 254 -1.13 -12.67 -0.96
CA TYR A 254 -0.84 -11.73 0.11
C TYR A 254 0.13 -12.33 1.13
N ASP A 255 1.14 -11.57 1.57
CA ASP A 255 1.98 -11.91 2.72
C ASP A 255 1.28 -11.42 4.00
N VAL A 256 0.66 -12.34 4.76
CA VAL A 256 -0.18 -12.01 5.93
C VAL A 256 0.39 -12.62 7.21
N VAL A 257 0.52 -11.79 8.23
CA VAL A 257 0.90 -12.18 9.60
C VAL A 257 -0.18 -11.82 10.62
N PHE A 258 -0.18 -12.50 11.76
CA PHE A 258 -1.25 -12.42 12.78
C PHE A 258 -0.74 -11.99 14.16
N SER A 259 0.57 -11.78 14.31
CA SER A 259 1.27 -11.47 15.55
C SER A 259 1.54 -9.97 15.67
N THR A 260 1.53 -9.43 16.89
CA THR A 260 2.13 -8.11 17.15
C THR A 260 3.66 -8.20 17.07
N PRO A 261 4.36 -7.11 16.72
CA PRO A 261 5.81 -7.13 16.69
C PRO A 261 6.42 -7.45 18.05
N GLN A 262 7.52 -8.20 18.03
CA GLN A 262 8.29 -8.58 19.21
C GLN A 262 9.43 -7.58 19.43
N ALA A 263 9.73 -7.28 20.70
CA ALA A 263 10.82 -6.37 21.04
C ALA A 263 12.15 -6.83 20.40
N SER A 264 12.90 -5.89 19.81
CA SER A 264 14.18 -6.20 19.18
C SER A 264 15.21 -6.70 20.20
N ALA A 265 15.89 -7.80 19.88
CA ALA A 265 16.98 -8.35 20.70
C ALA A 265 18.20 -7.41 20.80
N SER A 266 18.31 -6.40 19.92
CA SER A 266 19.46 -5.48 19.86
C SER A 266 19.33 -4.21 20.71
N GLY A 267 18.24 -4.02 21.45
CA GLY A 267 18.13 -3.01 22.51
C GLY A 267 18.02 -1.54 22.08
N ALA A 268 18.07 -1.23 20.78
CA ALA A 268 17.82 0.11 20.27
C ALA A 268 16.60 0.09 19.33
N VAL A 269 15.44 0.45 19.87
CA VAL A 269 14.25 0.78 19.10
C VAL A 269 14.08 2.30 19.17
N THR A 270 14.21 2.96 18.02
CA THR A 270 13.95 4.40 17.88
C THR A 270 12.49 4.68 18.22
N ARG A 271 12.21 5.62 19.13
CA ARG A 271 10.84 5.94 19.54
C ARG A 271 10.15 6.82 18.50
N PRO A 272 8.80 6.79 18.41
CA PRO A 272 8.05 7.81 17.67
C PRO A 272 8.47 9.21 18.18
N GLY A 273 9.12 9.99 17.32
CA GLY A 273 9.67 11.33 17.67
C GLY A 273 11.15 11.57 17.32
N ASP A 274 11.95 10.52 17.14
CA ASP A 274 13.41 10.65 16.87
C ASP A 274 13.78 10.63 15.37
N TYR A 275 12.81 10.80 14.48
CA TYR A 275 13.02 10.68 13.04
C TYR A 275 13.41 12.01 12.38
N THR A 276 14.64 12.08 11.87
CA THR A 276 15.18 13.23 11.12
C THR A 276 15.54 12.81 9.70
N HIS A 277 14.56 12.56 8.84
CA HIS A 277 14.82 12.21 7.45
C HIS A 277 14.99 13.42 6.55
N GLN A 278 15.83 13.23 5.53
CA GLN A 278 16.01 14.14 4.41
C GLN A 278 15.43 13.46 3.16
N PRO A 279 14.43 14.05 2.48
CA PRO A 279 13.84 13.47 1.26
C PRO A 279 14.91 13.13 0.22
N ASP A 280 14.80 11.96 -0.42
CA ASP A 280 15.66 11.57 -1.54
C ASP A 280 14.97 11.72 -2.91
N ALA A 281 15.64 11.25 -3.98
CA ALA A 281 15.13 11.39 -5.34
C ALA A 281 13.91 10.51 -5.65
N SER A 282 13.71 9.39 -4.93
CA SER A 282 12.53 8.54 -5.10
C SER A 282 11.30 9.16 -4.44
N ASP A 283 11.51 9.93 -3.37
CA ASP A 283 10.48 10.68 -2.65
C ASP A 283 10.02 11.94 -3.37
N ARG A 284 10.67 12.34 -4.45
CA ARG A 284 10.33 13.54 -5.21
C ARG A 284 9.83 13.20 -6.61
N VAL A 285 8.81 13.94 -7.04
CA VAL A 285 8.24 13.87 -8.38
C VAL A 285 8.09 15.28 -8.92
N SER A 286 8.80 15.59 -10.00
CA SER A 286 8.47 16.74 -10.82
C SER A 286 7.21 16.41 -11.63
N PHE A 287 6.16 17.23 -11.50
CA PHE A 287 4.93 17.02 -12.27
C PHE A 287 5.18 17.14 -13.77
N ASP A 288 6.02 18.09 -14.20
CA ASP A 288 6.34 18.28 -15.61
C ASP A 288 7.06 17.05 -16.20
N ASP A 289 8.01 16.49 -15.45
CA ASP A 289 8.74 15.28 -15.88
C ASP A 289 7.78 14.08 -15.95
N MET A 290 6.92 13.93 -14.93
CA MET A 290 5.94 12.85 -14.88
C MET A 290 4.94 12.93 -16.04
N LEU A 291 4.44 14.12 -16.38
CA LEU A 291 3.53 14.32 -17.52
C LEU A 291 4.24 14.03 -18.85
N GLY A 292 5.52 14.37 -18.98
CA GLY A 292 6.35 13.98 -20.11
C GLY A 292 6.43 12.46 -20.29
N ASP A 293 6.71 11.74 -19.20
CA ASP A 293 6.79 10.27 -19.19
C ASP A 293 5.43 9.61 -19.46
N VAL A 294 4.34 10.19 -18.95
CA VAL A 294 2.97 9.76 -19.25
C VAL A 294 2.67 9.84 -20.74
N ASN A 295 3.01 10.95 -21.40
CA ASN A 295 2.77 11.11 -22.83
C ASN A 295 3.55 10.07 -23.64
N GLN A 296 4.80 9.77 -23.25
CA GLN A 296 5.58 8.70 -23.88
C GLN A 296 4.97 7.31 -23.67
N LEU A 297 4.44 7.03 -22.47
CA LEU A 297 3.74 5.79 -22.15
C LEU A 297 2.49 5.63 -23.02
N LEU A 298 1.64 6.65 -23.08
CA LEU A 298 0.40 6.66 -23.88
C LEU A 298 0.69 6.52 -25.39
N ASP A 299 1.70 7.23 -25.91
CA ASP A 299 2.12 7.13 -27.31
C ASP A 299 2.61 5.74 -27.68
N THR A 300 3.35 5.09 -26.77
CA THR A 300 3.86 3.73 -26.99
C THR A 300 2.70 2.74 -27.16
N PHE A 301 1.65 2.85 -26.34
CA PHE A 301 0.46 2.03 -26.48
C PHE A 301 -0.40 2.41 -27.68
N GLY A 302 -0.52 3.69 -28.01
CA GLY A 302 -1.20 4.15 -29.22
C GLY A 302 -0.60 3.54 -30.48
N ARG A 303 0.73 3.51 -30.58
CA ARG A 303 1.46 2.89 -31.69
C ARG A 303 1.29 1.37 -31.71
N VAL A 304 1.35 0.69 -30.56
CA VAL A 304 1.11 -0.76 -30.49
C VAL A 304 -0.32 -1.11 -30.91
N ARG A 305 -1.32 -0.33 -30.49
CA ARG A 305 -2.72 -0.50 -30.90
C ARG A 305 -2.91 -0.34 -32.41
N ASP A 306 -2.22 0.61 -33.04
CA ASP A 306 -2.32 0.84 -34.49
C ASP A 306 -1.57 -0.21 -35.33
N ILE A 307 -0.55 -0.87 -34.75
CA ILE A 307 0.17 -1.99 -35.40
C ILE A 307 -0.66 -3.28 -35.39
N PHE A 308 -1.52 -3.49 -34.40
CA PHE A 308 -2.34 -4.71 -34.24
C PHE A 308 -3.80 -4.55 -34.66
N ARG A 309 -4.15 -3.53 -35.46
CA ARG A 309 -5.48 -3.46 -36.11
C ARG A 309 -5.61 -4.56 -37.16
N PHE A 310 -6.25 -5.66 -36.79
CA PHE A 310 -6.96 -6.56 -37.70
C PHE A 310 -8.45 -6.19 -37.73
#